data_AF-A0A7C0U317-F1
#
_entry.id   AF-A0A7C0U317-F1
#
_cell.length_a   1.000
_cell.length_b   1.000
_cell.length_c   1.000
_cell.angle_alpha   90.00
_cell.angle_beta   90.00
_cell.angle_gamma   90.00
#
_symmetry.space_group_name_H-M   'P 1'
#
loop_
_entity.id
_entity.type
_entity.pdbx_description
1 polymer ?
#
loop_
_entity_poly.entity_id
_entity_poly.type
_entity_poly.pdbx_seq_one_letter_code
_entity_poly.pdbx_strand_id
1 'polypeptide(L)'
;MLKVNAANCRPALNQYNGDYLNLSLVLAGGSALVTYALYTVEKGGHLIYTIIPAAYGIFRYLQLILRGKNGEPIEVFSKDFQLWIVSLLFLIGIAWEVYKK
;
A
#
# COMPACT_ATOMS: atom_id res chain seq x y z
N MET A 1 8.89 18.50 27.91
CA MET A 1 10.07 19.14 27.32
C MET A 1 10.77 18.27 26.25
N LEU A 2 10.05 17.51 25.40
CA LEU A 2 10.68 16.70 24.32
C LEU A 2 10.05 16.98 22.95
N LYS A 3 9.78 18.26 22.65
CA LYS A 3 9.20 18.68 21.35
C LYS A 3 10.12 19.59 20.53
N VAL A 4 11.42 19.61 20.84
CA VAL A 4 12.35 20.61 20.28
C VAL A 4 13.34 20.05 19.27
N ASN A 5 13.61 18.73 19.21
CA ASN A 5 14.71 18.22 18.36
C ASN A 5 14.40 16.92 17.57
N ALA A 6 13.15 16.63 17.21
CA ALA A 6 12.86 15.47 16.34
C ALA A 6 13.33 15.69 14.89
N ALA A 7 13.42 16.95 14.44
CA ALA A 7 13.88 17.30 13.10
C ALA A 7 15.39 17.04 12.88
N ASN A 8 16.18 16.92 13.95
CA ASN A 8 17.63 16.80 13.86
C ASN A 8 18.15 15.35 13.86
N CYS A 9 17.25 14.36 14.00
CA CYS A 9 17.64 12.94 14.08
C CYS A 9 17.65 12.21 12.72
N ARG A 10 17.23 12.84 11.61
CA ARG A 10 17.17 12.19 10.29
C ARG A 10 17.56 13.15 9.15
N PRO A 11 18.86 13.48 9.00
CA PRO A 11 19.35 14.31 7.88
C PRO A 11 19.04 13.71 6.50
N ALA A 12 18.76 12.41 6.42
CA ALA A 12 18.32 11.74 5.18
C ALA A 12 16.98 12.27 4.63
N LEU A 13 16.09 12.82 5.47
CA LEU A 13 14.79 13.35 5.00
C LEU A 13 14.92 14.69 4.27
N ASN A 14 15.98 15.45 4.53
CA ASN A 14 16.15 16.80 4.01
C ASN A 14 16.54 16.83 2.51
N GLN A 15 16.86 15.67 1.94
CA GLN A 15 17.23 15.50 0.52
C GLN A 15 16.14 14.84 -0.33
N TYR A 16 15.04 14.39 0.27
CA TYR A 16 13.94 13.81 -0.49
C TYR A 16 13.06 14.91 -1.09
N ASN A 17 13.15 15.07 -2.40
CA ASN A 17 12.12 15.80 -3.14
C ASN A 17 10.82 14.97 -3.02
N GLY A 18 9.77 15.54 -2.43
CA GLY A 18 8.50 14.81 -2.19
C GLY A 18 7.93 14.16 -3.47
N ASP A 19 8.17 14.78 -4.61
CA ASP A 19 7.73 14.28 -5.92
C ASP A 19 8.47 13.01 -6.36
N TYR A 20 9.78 12.89 -6.09
CA TYR A 20 10.53 11.67 -6.42
C TYR A 20 10.05 10.48 -5.59
N LEU A 21 9.77 10.69 -4.30
CA LEU A 21 9.27 9.64 -3.43
C LEU A 21 7.89 9.14 -3.87
N ASN A 22 7.00 10.06 -4.21
CA ASN A 22 5.67 9.73 -4.74
C ASN A 22 5.78 8.93 -6.05
N LEU A 23 6.67 9.34 -6.96
CA LEU A 23 6.88 8.65 -8.23
C LEU A 23 7.45 7.23 -8.01
N SER A 24 8.45 7.07 -7.16
CA SER A 24 9.00 5.75 -6.82
C SER A 24 7.94 4.85 -6.18
N LEU A 25 7.06 5.40 -5.36
CA LEU A 25 5.98 4.65 -4.74
C LEU A 25 4.94 4.17 -5.76
N VAL A 26 4.52 5.03 -6.69
CA VAL A 26 3.59 4.67 -7.77
C VAL A 26 4.19 3.58 -8.66
N LEU A 27 5.47 3.72 -9.04
CA LEU A 27 6.16 2.75 -9.87
C LEU A 27 6.30 1.39 -9.17
N ALA A 28 6.73 1.37 -7.90
CA ALA A 28 6.88 0.14 -7.12
C ALA A 28 5.53 -0.55 -6.87
N GLY A 29 4.50 0.22 -6.54
CA GLY A 29 3.14 -0.29 -6.33
C GLY A 29 2.54 -0.87 -7.63
N GLY A 30 2.72 -0.17 -8.75
CA GLY A 30 2.30 -0.65 -10.07
C GLY A 30 3.03 -1.93 -10.48
N SER A 31 4.36 -1.98 -10.33
CA SER A 31 5.14 -3.18 -10.65
C SER A 31 4.74 -4.37 -9.79
N ALA A 32 4.54 -4.16 -8.48
CA ALA A 32 4.10 -5.23 -7.57
C ALA A 32 2.71 -5.77 -7.98
N LEU A 33 1.78 -4.90 -8.36
CA LEU A 33 0.45 -5.30 -8.83
C LEU A 33 0.53 -6.11 -10.14
N VAL A 34 1.36 -5.69 -11.08
CA VAL A 34 1.57 -6.42 -12.35
C VAL A 34 2.20 -7.78 -12.11
N THR A 35 3.24 -7.86 -11.28
CA THR A 35 3.86 -9.15 -10.91
C THR A 35 2.86 -10.07 -10.20
N TYR A 36 2.06 -9.53 -9.28
CA TYR A 36 1.00 -10.31 -8.63
C TYR A 36 -0.04 -10.80 -9.65
N ALA A 37 -0.42 -9.94 -10.60
CA ALA A 37 -1.39 -10.32 -11.62
C ALA A 37 -0.87 -11.48 -12.49
N LEU A 38 0.38 -11.39 -12.95
CA LEU A 38 1.04 -12.48 -13.68
C LEU A 38 1.07 -13.77 -12.85
N TYR A 39 1.45 -13.69 -11.57
CA TYR A 39 1.44 -14.84 -10.68
C TYR A 39 0.06 -15.49 -10.56
N THR A 40 -1.01 -14.70 -10.44
CA THR A 40 -2.39 -15.25 -10.37
C THR A 40 -2.83 -15.93 -11.66
N VAL A 41 -2.37 -15.44 -12.81
CA VAL A 41 -2.65 -16.04 -14.12
C VAL A 41 -1.89 -17.36 -14.29
N GLU A 42 -0.61 -17.41 -13.92
CA GLU A 42 0.20 -18.64 -14.00
C GLU A 42 -0.30 -19.74 -13.07
N LYS A 43 -0.70 -19.38 -11.84
CA LYS A 43 -1.31 -20.34 -10.89
C LYS A 43 -2.65 -20.89 -11.36
N GLY A 44 -3.39 -20.12 -12.16
CA GLY A 44 -4.72 -20.45 -12.66
C GLY A 44 -5.79 -20.55 -11.56
N GLY A 45 -7.04 -20.71 -11.99
CA GLY A 45 -8.18 -20.94 -11.10
C GLY A 45 -8.75 -19.69 -10.44
N HIS A 46 -9.27 -19.84 -9.22
CA HIS A 46 -10.02 -18.81 -8.51
C HIS A 46 -9.14 -17.68 -7.92
N LEU A 47 -7.81 -17.81 -7.98
CA LEU A 47 -6.88 -16.82 -7.47
C LEU A 47 -6.97 -15.46 -8.21
N ILE A 48 -7.46 -15.46 -9.45
CA ILE A 48 -7.68 -14.26 -10.27
C ILE A 48 -8.70 -13.30 -9.60
N TYR A 49 -9.65 -13.80 -8.81
CA TYR A 49 -10.62 -12.93 -8.14
C TYR A 49 -9.98 -12.06 -7.04
N THR A 50 -8.80 -12.43 -6.56
CA THR A 50 -8.05 -11.65 -5.54
C THR A 50 -7.34 -10.42 -6.12
N ILE A 51 -7.22 -10.31 -7.46
CA ILE A 51 -6.63 -9.13 -8.13
C ILE A 51 -7.44 -7.86 -7.85
N ILE A 52 -8.77 -7.97 -7.81
CA ILE A 52 -9.68 -6.82 -7.67
C ILE A 52 -9.47 -6.14 -6.31
N PRO A 53 -9.52 -6.86 -5.17
CA PRO A 53 -9.21 -6.25 -3.87
C PRO A 53 -7.74 -5.80 -3.74
N ALA A 54 -6.77 -6.51 -4.34
CA ALA A 54 -5.37 -6.09 -4.32
C ALA A 54 -5.17 -4.74 -5.03
N ALA A 55 -5.72 -4.61 -6.24
CA ALA A 55 -5.67 -3.38 -7.03
C ALA A 55 -6.35 -2.23 -6.28
N TYR A 56 -7.54 -2.47 -5.71
CA TYR A 56 -8.25 -1.45 -4.93
C TYR A 56 -7.44 -0.98 -3.72
N GLY A 57 -6.78 -1.88 -2.99
CA GLY A 57 -5.90 -1.54 -1.87
C GLY A 57 -4.76 -0.61 -2.27
N ILE A 58 -4.05 -0.94 -3.36
CA ILE A 58 -2.94 -0.12 -3.88
C ILE A 58 -3.44 1.24 -4.36
N PHE A 59 -4.52 1.28 -5.15
CA PHE A 59 -5.08 2.54 -5.64
C PHE A 59 -5.58 3.44 -4.50
N ARG A 60 -6.24 2.87 -3.49
CA ARG A 60 -6.71 3.63 -2.32
C ARG A 60 -5.55 4.20 -1.52
N TYR A 61 -4.50 3.41 -1.32
CA TYR A 61 -3.30 3.87 -0.63
C TYR A 61 -2.60 5.01 -1.38
N LEU A 62 -2.44 4.88 -2.70
CA LEU A 62 -1.89 5.94 -3.54
C LEU A 62 -2.76 7.21 -3.50
N GLN A 63 -4.08 7.08 -3.62
CA GLN A 63 -5.01 8.21 -3.53
C GLN A 63 -4.88 8.97 -2.21
N LEU A 64 -4.68 8.24 -1.11
CA LEU A 64 -4.57 8.80 0.23
C LEU A 64 -3.26 9.57 0.41
N ILE A 65 -2.15 9.06 -0.14
CA ILE A 65 -0.85 9.74 -0.14
C ILE A 65 -0.87 10.98 -1.03
N LEU A 66 -1.49 10.89 -2.22
CA LEU A 66 -1.63 12.01 -3.14
C LEU A 66 -2.55 13.12 -2.59
N ARG A 67 -3.54 12.77 -1.75
CA ARG A 67 -4.45 13.73 -1.08
C ARG A 67 -3.90 14.27 0.24
N GLY A 68 -3.07 13.49 0.92
CA GLY A 68 -2.45 13.88 2.19
C GLY A 68 -1.27 14.81 1.95
N LYS A 69 -1.41 16.09 2.32
CA LYS A 69 -0.27 17.02 2.41
C LYS A 69 0.75 16.49 3.43
N ASN A 70 1.76 15.75 2.98
CA ASN A 70 3.02 15.43 3.70
C ASN A 70 2.87 15.05 5.19
N GLY A 71 1.71 14.54 5.61
CA GLY A 71 1.40 14.19 6.98
C GLY A 71 1.79 12.75 7.25
N GLU A 72 2.25 12.47 8.46
CA GLU A 72 2.92 11.22 8.80
C GLU A 72 2.12 9.99 8.33
N PRO A 73 2.69 9.10 7.48
CA PRO A 73 1.98 8.01 6.83
C PRO A 73 1.30 7.03 7.79
N ILE A 74 1.71 7.03 9.07
CA ILE A 74 1.19 6.20 10.15
C ILE A 74 -0.14 6.73 10.71
N GLU A 75 -0.33 8.04 10.83
CA GLU A 75 -1.61 8.62 11.29
C GLU A 75 -2.71 8.48 10.22
N VAL A 76 -2.30 8.56 8.96
CA VAL A 76 -3.16 8.37 7.79
C VAL A 76 -3.64 6.92 7.67
N PHE A 77 -2.75 5.95 7.94
CA PHE A 77 -3.09 4.52 8.01
C PHE A 77 -4.05 4.18 9.17
N SER A 78 -3.98 4.93 10.27
CA SER A 78 -4.79 4.67 11.47
C SER A 78 -6.23 5.23 11.39
N LYS A 79 -6.55 6.10 10.41
CA LYS A 79 -7.88 6.72 10.29
C LYS A 79 -8.81 6.09 9.26
N ASP A 80 -8.27 5.36 8.27
CA ASP A 80 -9.08 4.79 7.19
C ASP A 80 -9.49 3.33 7.50
N PHE A 81 -10.59 3.18 8.23
CA PHE A 81 -11.29 1.91 8.46
C PHE A 81 -11.56 1.14 7.15
N GLN A 82 -11.73 1.86 6.04
CA GLN A 82 -11.98 1.31 4.72
C GLN A 82 -10.77 0.58 4.12
N LEU A 83 -9.54 1.00 4.44
CA LEU A 83 -8.31 0.34 3.99
C LEU A 83 -8.07 -0.96 4.76
N TRP A 84 -8.40 -0.95 6.06
CA TRP A 84 -8.41 -2.15 6.91
C TRP A 84 -9.41 -3.19 6.42
N ILE A 85 -10.64 -2.80 6.09
CA ILE A 85 -11.66 -3.73 5.55
C ILE A 85 -11.17 -4.39 4.26
N VAL A 86 -10.59 -3.63 3.34
CA VAL A 86 -10.10 -4.15 2.06
C VAL A 86 -8.94 -5.11 2.26
N SER A 87 -8.00 -4.75 3.13
CA SER A 87 -6.86 -5.61 3.47
C SER A 87 -7.32 -6.90 4.14
N LEU A 88 -8.30 -6.82 5.05
CA LEU A 88 -8.90 -7.99 5.70
C LEU A 88 -9.62 -8.88 4.68
N LEU A 89 -10.42 -8.30 3.78
CA LEU A 89 -11.11 -9.01 2.71
C LEU A 89 -10.12 -9.74 1.78
N PHE A 90 -9.01 -9.08 1.45
CA PHE A 90 -7.94 -9.67 0.65
C PHE A 90 -7.26 -10.84 1.36
N LEU A 91 -6.90 -10.68 2.64
CA LEU A 91 -6.31 -11.75 3.45
C LEU A 91 -7.24 -12.94 3.61
N ILE A 92 -8.54 -12.71 3.80
CA ILE A 92 -9.55 -13.78 3.87
C ILE A 92 -9.65 -14.50 2.52
N GLY A 93 -9.64 -13.76 1.40
CA GLY A 93 -9.63 -14.35 0.06
C GLY A 93 -8.44 -15.27 -0.17
N ILE A 94 -7.23 -14.83 0.20
CA ILE A 94 -6.01 -15.66 0.11
C ILE A 94 -6.09 -16.85 1.06
N ALA A 95 -6.49 -16.63 2.32
CA ALA A 95 -6.58 -17.69 3.32
C ALA A 95 -7.56 -18.79 2.88
N TRP A 96 -8.69 -18.41 2.28
CA TRP A 96 -9.67 -19.36 1.74
C TRP A 96 -9.06 -20.19 0.61
N GLU A 97 -8.36 -19.55 -0.34
CA GLU A 97 -7.70 -20.24 -1.45
C GLU A 97 -6.60 -21.20 -0.97
N VAL A 98 -5.87 -20.85 0.09
CA VAL A 98 -4.85 -21.72 0.69
C VAL A 98 -5.49 -22.91 1.42
N TYR A 99 -6.58 -22.71 2.15
CA TYR A 99 -7.20 -23.76 2.98
C TYR A 99 -8.10 -24.72 2.20
N LYS A 100 -8.57 -24.32 1.01
CA LYS A 100 -9.39 -25.17 0.13
C LYS A 100 -8.55 -26.14 -0.71
N LYS A 101 -7.22 -26.08 -0.61
CA LYS A 101 -6.26 -26.92 -1.31
C LYS A 101 -5.74 -28.04 -0.41
#